data_AF-A0A947R0L1-F1
#
_entry.id   AF-A0A947R0L1-F1
#
_cell.length_a   1.000
_cell.length_b   1.000
_cell.length_c   1.000
_cell.angle_alpha   90.00
_cell.angle_beta   90.00
_cell.angle_gamma   90.00
#
_symmetry.space_group_name_H-M   'P 1'
#
loop_
_entity.id
_entity.type
_entity.pdbx_description
1 polymer ?
#
loop_
_entity_poly.entity_id
_entity_poly.type
_entity_poly.pdbx_seq_one_letter_code
_entity_poly.pdbx_strand_id
1 'polypeptide(L)' 'MTGFIRKQEIRMTVKLLKWHYERQKLNLPDSGYLDKQAAGIVDEAHRIAKERGKNVVEIVKDLIKNLKK' A
#
# COMPACT_ATOMS: atom_id res chain seq x y z
N MET A 1 9.09 -2.83 14.40
CA MET A 1 9.91 -2.37 13.27
C MET A 1 10.19 -0.88 13.41
N THR A 2 11.36 -0.42 13.01
CA THR A 2 11.79 0.99 13.05
C THR A 2 10.80 1.88 12.28
N GLY A 3 10.24 2.88 12.94
CA GLY A 3 9.17 3.73 12.37
C GLY A 3 9.56 4.51 11.10
N PHE A 4 10.85 4.65 10.82
CA PHE A 4 11.35 5.33 9.62
C PHE A 4 11.06 4.53 8.33
N ILE A 5 11.30 3.21 8.34
CA ILE A 5 11.09 2.35 7.17
C ILE A 5 9.60 2.31 6.84
N ARG A 6 8.76 2.11 7.87
CA ARG A 6 7.29 2.13 7.73
C ARG A 6 6.78 3.43 7.10
N LYS A 7 7.29 4.59 7.51
CA LYS A 7 6.90 5.89 6.93
C LYS A 7 7.30 6.04 5.46
N GLN A 8 8.38 5.39 5.01
CA GLN A 8 8.77 5.39 3.60
C GLN A 8 7.89 4.46 2.79
N GLU A 9 7.60 3.26 3.32
CA GLU A 9 6.69 2.29 2.71
C GLU A 9 5.30 2.89 2.53
N ILE A 10 4.74 3.57 3.54
CA ILE A 10 3.44 4.24 3.44
C ILE A 10 3.46 5.29 2.33
N ARG A 11 4.47 6.17 2.28
CA ARG A 11 4.58 7.20 1.23
C ARG A 11 4.70 6.59 -0.17
N MET A 12 5.43 5.49 -0.31
CA MET A 12 5.50 4.75 -1.58
C MET A 12 4.14 4.16 -1.95
N THR A 13 3.47 3.52 -0.99
CA THR A 13 2.15 2.90 -1.17
C THR A 13 1.08 3.93 -1.55
N VAL A 14 1.11 5.15 -0.98
CA VAL A 14 0.23 6.26 -1.40
C VAL A 14 0.46 6.61 -2.87
N LYS A 15 1.71 6.75 -3.31
CA LYS A 15 2.02 7.05 -4.72
C LYS A 15 1.52 5.93 -5.65
N LEU A 16 1.72 4.68 -5.26
CA LEU A 16 1.24 3.51 -6.01
C LEU A 16 -0.29 3.45 -6.08
N LEU A 17 -0.98 3.75 -4.98
CA LEU A 17 -2.43 3.84 -4.95
C LEU A 17 -2.92 4.94 -5.88
N LYS A 18 -2.35 6.16 -5.81
CA LYS A 18 -2.74 7.25 -6.71
C LYS A 18 -2.61 6.85 -8.17
N TRP A 19 -1.45 6.31 -8.56
CA TRP A 19 -1.23 5.79 -9.90
C TRP A 19 -2.23 4.69 -10.29
N HIS A 20 -2.59 3.80 -9.36
CA HIS A 20 -3.56 2.74 -9.60
C HIS A 20 -4.98 3.29 -9.83
N TYR A 21 -5.43 4.28 -9.05
CA TYR A 21 -6.71 4.97 -9.26
C TYR A 21 -6.73 5.70 -10.61
N GLU A 22 -5.68 6.45 -10.93
CA GLU A 22 -5.52 7.16 -12.20
C GLU A 22 -5.56 6.21 -13.39
N ARG A 23 -4.80 5.09 -13.33
CA ARG A 23 -4.78 4.07 -14.38
C ARG A 23 -6.14 3.41 -14.60
N GLN A 24 -6.93 3.25 -13.55
CA GLN A 24 -8.29 2.72 -13.63
C GLN A 24 -9.35 3.77 -14.00
N LYS A 25 -8.95 5.03 -14.24
CA LYS A 25 -9.85 6.18 -14.46
C LYS A 25 -10.89 6.30 -13.34
N LEU A 26 -10.50 5.98 -12.12
CA LEU A 26 -11.32 6.11 -10.92
C LEU A 26 -11.12 7.51 -10.31
N ASN A 27 -12.15 8.01 -9.62
CA ASN A 27 -12.02 9.24 -8.85
C ASN A 27 -10.99 9.04 -7.74
N LEU A 28 -10.03 9.96 -7.66
CA LEU A 28 -9.00 9.91 -6.64
C LEU A 28 -9.63 10.23 -5.27
N PRO A 29 -9.54 9.32 -4.28
CA PRO A 29 -10.04 9.60 -2.94
C PRO A 29 -9.27 10.75 -2.28
N ASP A 30 -9.84 11.31 -1.22
CA ASP A 30 -9.14 12.31 -0.41
C ASP A 30 -7.79 11.80 0.11
N SER A 31 -6.85 12.73 0.28
CA SER A 31 -5.50 12.46 0.77
C SER A 31 -5.48 11.71 2.11
N GLY A 32 -6.35 12.06 3.07
CA GLY A 32 -6.42 11.39 4.36
C GLY A 32 -6.95 9.97 4.26
N TYR A 33 -7.82 9.69 3.28
CA TYR A 33 -8.28 8.33 3.00
C TYR A 33 -7.18 7.48 2.37
N LEU A 34 -6.43 8.04 1.41
CA LEU A 34 -5.30 7.36 0.78
C LEU A 34 -4.19 7.03 1.78
N ASP A 35 -3.88 7.92 2.71
CA ASP A 35 -2.88 7.69 3.76
C ASP A 35 -3.30 6.55 4.70
N LYS A 36 -4.57 6.53 5.12
CA LYS A 36 -5.14 5.45 5.96
C LYS A 36 -5.12 4.11 5.22
N GLN A 37 -5.53 4.10 3.95
CA GLN A 37 -5.53 2.90 3.13
C GLN A 37 -4.11 2.38 2.90
N ALA A 38 -3.16 3.28 2.62
CA ALA A 38 -1.76 2.92 2.46
C ALA A 38 -1.15 2.35 3.75
N ALA A 39 -1.47 2.93 4.91
CA ALA A 39 -1.05 2.39 6.20
C ALA A 39 -1.58 0.98 6.44
N GLY A 40 -2.86 0.73 6.14
CA GLY A 40 -3.47 -0.60 6.25
C GLY A 40 -2.82 -1.63 5.33
N ILE A 41 -2.51 -1.27 4.08
CA ILE A 41 -1.83 -2.15 3.11
C ILE A 41 -0.41 -2.50 3.58
N VAL A 42 0.33 -1.52 4.11
CA VAL A 42 1.69 -1.76 4.62
C VAL A 42 1.65 -2.67 5.84
N ASP A 43 0.70 -2.46 6.75
CA ASP A 43 0.56 -3.31 7.93
C ASP A 43 0.19 -4.76 7.55
N GLU A 44 -0.70 -4.94 6.58
CA GLU A 44 -1.02 -6.25 6.03
C GLU A 44 0.18 -6.92 5.34
N ALA A 45 0.94 -6.14 4.57
CA ALA A 45 2.14 -6.64 3.91
C ALA A 45 3.18 -7.11 4.93
N HIS A 46 3.35 -6.40 6.05
CA HIS A 46 4.23 -6.84 7.14
C HIS A 46 3.73 -8.10 7.84
N ARG A 47 2.41 -8.26 8.03
CA ARG A 47 1.82 -9.51 8.55
C ARG A 47 2.14 -10.69 7.64
N ILE A 48 1.85 -10.57 6.35
CA ILE A 48 2.10 -11.62 5.35
C ILE A 48 3.60 -11.91 5.23
N ALA A 49 4.46 -10.87 5.24
CA ALA A 49 5.91 -11.04 5.20
C ALA A 49 6.43 -11.84 6.39
N LYS A 50 5.89 -11.58 7.60
CA LYS A 50 6.24 -12.32 8.81
C LYS A 50 5.82 -13.79 8.75
N GLU A 51 4.66 -14.09 8.16
CA GLU A 51 4.14 -15.45 8.04
C GLU A 51 4.81 -16.26 6.92
N ARG A 52 5.13 -15.62 5.79
CA ARG A 52 5.53 -16.29 4.55
C ARG A 52 6.97 -16.01 4.12
N GLY A 53 7.71 -15.14 4.82
CA GLY A 53 9.08 -14.77 4.51
C GLY A 53 9.26 -13.98 3.20
N LYS A 54 8.21 -13.33 2.70
CA LYS A 54 8.21 -12.58 1.43
C LYS A 54 8.58 -11.11 1.59
N ASN A 55 9.04 -10.49 0.50
CA ASN A 55 9.38 -9.06 0.48
C ASN A 55 8.11 -8.19 0.59
N VAL A 56 8.11 -7.26 1.56
CA VAL A 56 6.99 -6.34 1.84
C VAL A 56 6.57 -5.55 0.61
N VAL A 57 7.50 -5.07 -0.21
CA VAL A 57 7.21 -4.27 -1.40
C VAL A 57 6.48 -5.08 -2.46
N GLU A 58 6.83 -6.37 -2.63
CA GLU A 58 6.13 -7.25 -3.56
C GLU A 58 4.70 -7.50 -3.09
N ILE A 59 4.52 -7.78 -1.80
CA ILE A 59 3.20 -7.98 -1.21
C ILE A 59 2.34 -6.72 -1.36
N VAL A 60 2.88 -5.52 -1.12
CA VAL A 60 2.16 -4.25 -1.34
C VAL A 60 1.67 -4.14 -2.78
N LYS A 61 2.53 -4.43 -3.77
CA LYS A 61 2.14 -4.38 -5.19
C LYS A 61 1.04 -5.38 -5.51
N ASP A 62 1.11 -6.57 -4.95
CA ASP A 62 0.09 -7.61 -5.15
C ASP A 62 -1.24 -7.23 -4.49
N LEU A 63 -1.22 -6.68 -3.28
CA LEU A 63 -2.41 -6.17 -2.59
C LEU A 63 -3.07 -5.04 -3.40
N ILE A 64 -2.29 -4.09 -3.94
CA ILE A 64 -2.83 -3.00 -4.77
C ILE A 64 -3.36 -3.52 -6.11
N LYS A 65 -2.69 -4.48 -6.76
CA LYS A 65 -3.21 -5.08 -8.00
C LYS A 65 -4.54 -5.80 -7.78
N ASN A 66 -4.73 -6.38 -6.60
CA ASN A 66 -5.93 -7.12 -6.22
C ASN A 66 -7.01 -6.27 -5.55
N LEU A 67 -6.78 -4.96 -5.38
CA LEU A 67 -7.82 -3.98 -5.06
C LEU A 67 -8.75 -3.85 -6.27
N LYS A 68 -9.62 -4.86 -6.46
CA LYS A 68 -10.72 -4.78 -7.41
C LYS A 68 -11.77 -3.81 -6.85
N LYS A 69 -12.34 -3.03 -7.79
CA LYS A 69 -13.40 -2.03 -7.64
C LYS A 69 -14.44 -2.35 -6.57
#